data_AF-A0A1X7MTF1-F1
#
_entry.id   AF-A0A1X7MTF1-F1
#
_cell.length_a   1.000
_cell.length_b   1.000
_cell.length_c   1.000
_cell.angle_alpha   90.00
_cell.angle_beta   90.00
_cell.angle_gamma   90.00
#
_symmetry.space_group_name_H-M   'P 1'
#
loop_
_entity.id
_entity.type
_entity.pdbx_description
1 polymer ?
#
loop_
_entity_poly.entity_id
_entity_poly.type
_entity_poly.pdbx_seq_one_letter_code
_entity_poly.pdbx_strand_id
1 'polypeptide(L)'
;MKIKSVAMEQKQYKFGLSPSNSISRNMSGSIGTNGEDWQMTYKENGWRNLLFFHPAVSYKEYKQDKDLINQMEGEKIYEVALSFDKPYKQSELPLYELPAMTWFWINTYTDSQLNQFQQETKENDWSSTFIRENEALGLSVNSSIFSSIELDQENKDFLRLLKTSISDEHTSVYKTMKDKNINDVEILGMVVYGTKEEVATFIDNPIVKSSSLGGFIGNH
;
A
#
# COMPACT_ATOMS: atom_id res chain seq x y z
N MET A 1 0.27 42.36 19.54
CA MET A 1 0.97 41.37 18.69
C MET A 1 -0.01 40.25 18.40
N LYS A 2 -0.51 40.10 17.16
CA LYS A 2 -1.48 39.04 16.80
C LYS A 2 -0.72 37.75 16.54
N ILE A 3 -0.88 36.75 17.42
CA ILE A 3 -0.33 35.41 17.21
C ILE A 3 -1.19 34.75 16.12
N LYS A 4 -0.62 34.56 14.93
CA LYS A 4 -1.22 33.70 13.91
C LYS A 4 -0.99 32.26 14.33
N SER A 5 -2.07 31.52 14.57
CA SER A 5 -2.04 30.07 14.70
C SER A 5 -1.57 29.47 13.38
N VAL A 6 -0.42 28.78 13.42
CA VAL A 6 0.05 27.93 12.32
C VAL A 6 -0.52 26.55 12.60
N ALA A 7 -1.42 26.07 11.73
CA ALA A 7 -1.84 24.68 11.77
C ALA A 7 -0.64 23.82 11.31
N MET A 8 0.09 23.24 12.27
CA MET A 8 1.28 22.44 11.96
C MET A 8 0.93 21.07 11.36
N GLU A 9 -0.31 20.62 11.52
CA GLU A 9 -0.82 19.38 10.94
C GLU A 9 -2.36 19.36 11.03
N GLN A 10 -3.06 19.23 9.91
CA GLN A 10 -4.45 18.78 9.94
C GLN A 10 -4.44 17.25 10.00
N LYS A 11 -4.40 16.70 11.22
CA LYS A 11 -4.74 15.28 11.40
C LYS A 11 -6.24 15.12 11.28
N GLN A 12 -6.72 14.74 10.09
CA GLN A 12 -8.08 14.22 9.95
C GLN A 12 -8.10 12.78 10.47
N TYR A 13 -8.30 12.64 11.77
CA TYR A 13 -8.76 11.37 12.35
C TYR A 13 -10.21 11.17 11.92
N LYS A 14 -10.43 10.35 10.89
CA LYS A 14 -11.73 9.72 10.69
C LYS A 14 -11.73 8.44 11.52
N PHE A 15 -12.32 8.52 12.71
CA PHE A 15 -12.66 7.35 13.51
C PHE A 15 -13.69 6.53 12.73
N GLY A 16 -13.32 5.30 12.36
CA GLY A 16 -14.20 4.34 11.72
C GLY A 16 -14.38 4.56 10.20
N LEU A 17 -14.23 3.46 9.45
CA LEU A 17 -14.65 3.31 8.05
C LEU A 17 -13.97 4.22 7.02
N SER A 18 -12.64 4.32 7.08
CA SER A 18 -11.82 4.72 5.93
C SER A 18 -10.54 3.90 5.98
N PRO A 19 -9.99 3.42 4.84
CA PRO A 19 -8.64 2.89 4.82
C PRO A 19 -7.76 3.95 5.47
N SER A 20 -6.91 3.52 6.40
CA SER A 20 -6.01 4.40 7.12
C SER A 20 -5.41 5.39 6.13
N ASN A 21 -5.66 6.68 6.34
CA ASN A 21 -4.95 7.72 5.61
C ASN A 21 -3.48 7.58 6.01
N SER A 22 -2.74 6.75 5.29
CA SER A 22 -1.31 6.59 5.43
C SER A 22 -0.66 7.88 4.97
N ILE A 23 -0.58 8.85 5.89
CA ILE A 23 0.30 9.98 5.76
C ILE A 23 1.69 9.41 6.08
N SER A 24 2.36 8.91 5.05
CA SER A 24 3.79 8.61 5.07
C SER A 24 4.53 9.86 5.57
N ARG A 25 5.15 9.76 6.74
CA ARG A 25 6.14 10.74 7.19
C ARG A 25 7.46 10.02 7.33
N ASN A 26 8.40 10.45 6.49
CA ASN A 26 9.84 10.18 6.44
C ASN A 26 10.44 9.48 7.65
N MET A 27 11.20 8.39 7.43
CA MET A 27 12.67 8.39 7.56
C MET A 27 13.22 7.00 7.25
N SER A 28 14.16 6.94 6.29
CA SER A 28 15.34 6.04 6.23
C SER A 28 15.40 4.99 7.36
N GLY A 29 14.76 3.83 7.15
CA GLY A 29 14.90 2.66 8.01
C GLY A 29 15.88 1.68 7.41
N SER A 30 17.14 1.72 7.85
CA SER A 30 18.16 0.72 7.50
C SER A 30 17.58 -0.68 7.64
N ILE A 31 17.61 -1.46 6.55
CA ILE A 31 17.27 -2.89 6.57
C ILE A 31 18.26 -3.58 7.51
N GLY A 32 17.73 -4.21 8.56
CA GLY A 32 18.48 -4.71 9.72
C GLY A 32 18.38 -6.23 9.91
N THR A 33 19.33 -6.77 10.69
CA THR A 33 19.86 -8.15 10.71
C THR A 33 18.90 -9.31 10.99
N ASN A 34 19.17 -10.43 10.28
CA ASN A 34 18.67 -11.82 10.36
C ASN A 34 17.60 -12.16 11.40
N GLY A 35 16.53 -12.82 10.93
CA GLY A 35 15.49 -13.43 11.76
C GLY A 35 14.96 -14.74 11.17
N GLU A 36 14.36 -15.58 12.00
CA GLU A 36 13.66 -16.80 11.58
C GLU A 36 12.25 -16.50 11.01
N ASP A 37 11.77 -15.26 11.16
CA ASP A 37 10.45 -14.78 10.71
C ASP A 37 10.52 -13.31 10.29
N TRP A 38 9.52 -12.83 9.55
CA TRP A 38 9.40 -11.46 9.07
C TRP A 38 9.48 -10.42 10.19
N GLN A 39 10.27 -9.37 10.00
CA GLN A 39 10.41 -8.26 10.93
C GLN A 39 9.19 -7.32 10.91
N MET A 40 8.09 -7.81 11.47
CA MET A 40 6.80 -7.12 11.53
C MET A 40 6.84 -5.90 12.45
N THR A 41 6.15 -4.85 12.04
CA THR A 41 5.77 -3.73 12.91
C THR A 41 4.26 -3.67 13.02
N TYR A 42 3.75 -2.92 14.00
CA TYR A 42 2.32 -2.85 14.30
C TYR A 42 1.78 -1.43 14.17
N LYS A 43 0.53 -1.31 13.71
CA LYS A 43 -0.30 -0.11 13.73
C LYS A 43 -0.69 0.22 15.18
N GLU A 44 -1.12 1.45 15.43
CA GLU A 44 -1.57 1.89 16.76
C GLU A 44 -2.76 1.06 17.31
N ASN A 45 -3.59 0.50 16.42
CA ASN A 45 -4.71 -0.37 16.76
C ASN A 45 -4.31 -1.84 17.01
N GLY A 46 -3.01 -2.15 16.99
CA GLY A 46 -2.47 -3.49 17.21
C GLY A 46 -2.48 -4.41 15.98
N TRP A 47 -2.96 -3.94 14.83
CA TRP A 47 -2.84 -4.69 13.57
C TRP A 47 -1.41 -4.68 13.07
N ARG A 48 -1.03 -5.65 12.25
CA ARG A 48 0.29 -5.65 11.59
C ARG A 48 0.32 -4.55 10.54
N ASN A 49 1.47 -3.90 10.39
CA ASN A 49 1.73 -3.10 9.20
C ASN A 49 1.88 -4.03 8.00
N LEU A 50 1.38 -3.56 6.86
CA LEU A 50 1.41 -4.29 5.61
C LEU A 50 2.83 -4.30 5.01
N LEU A 51 3.16 -5.41 4.36
CA LEU A 51 4.41 -5.64 3.65
C LEU A 51 4.17 -5.58 2.14
N PHE A 52 4.99 -4.82 1.43
CA PHE A 52 4.90 -4.65 -0.02
C PHE A 52 6.19 -5.11 -0.71
N PHE A 53 6.04 -5.70 -1.89
CA PHE A 53 7.14 -6.25 -2.68
C PHE A 53 7.10 -5.66 -4.08
N HIS A 54 8.08 -4.82 -4.42
CA HIS A 54 8.07 -4.12 -5.70
C HIS A 54 8.35 -5.12 -6.84
N PRO A 55 7.55 -5.17 -7.92
CA PRO A 55 7.70 -6.19 -8.96
C PRO A 55 9.05 -6.15 -9.69
N ALA A 56 9.66 -4.98 -9.81
CA ALA A 56 11.00 -4.82 -10.39
C ALA A 56 12.15 -5.26 -9.46
N VAL A 57 11.86 -5.63 -8.21
CA VAL A 57 12.86 -6.04 -7.21
C VAL A 57 12.81 -7.54 -7.00
N SER A 58 13.97 -8.19 -7.02
CA SER A 58 14.08 -9.64 -6.80
C SER A 58 14.39 -9.89 -5.34
N TYR A 59 13.40 -10.42 -4.62
CA TYR A 59 13.52 -10.75 -3.20
C TYR A 59 13.89 -12.22 -3.02
N LYS A 60 14.59 -12.53 -1.93
CA LYS A 60 14.95 -13.90 -1.55
C LYS A 60 13.71 -14.72 -1.18
N GLU A 61 12.77 -14.10 -0.45
CA GLU A 61 11.48 -14.67 -0.07
C GLU A 61 10.37 -13.64 -0.29
N TYR A 62 9.13 -14.13 -0.40
CA TYR A 62 7.93 -13.31 -0.55
C TYR A 62 6.91 -13.67 0.53
N LYS A 63 6.22 -12.67 1.09
CA LYS A 63 5.17 -12.95 2.08
C LYS A 63 4.00 -13.67 1.40
N GLN A 64 3.57 -14.77 2.01
CA GLN A 64 2.35 -15.48 1.63
C GLN A 64 1.50 -15.72 2.88
N ASP A 65 0.44 -14.93 3.06
CA ASP A 65 -0.48 -15.07 4.19
C ASP A 65 -1.74 -15.89 3.85
N LYS A 66 -1.81 -16.50 2.66
CA LYS A 66 -2.94 -17.33 2.23
C LYS A 66 -3.32 -18.41 3.26
N ASP A 67 -2.33 -19.19 3.71
CA ASP A 67 -2.59 -20.30 4.64
C ASP A 67 -3.06 -19.79 6.01
N LEU A 68 -2.52 -18.64 6.45
CA LEU A 68 -2.97 -17.98 7.66
C LEU A 68 -4.42 -17.53 7.52
N ILE A 69 -4.77 -16.82 6.44
CA ILE A 69 -6.13 -16.36 6.14
C ILE A 69 -7.10 -17.53 6.09
N ASN A 70 -6.70 -18.66 5.49
CA ASN A 70 -7.51 -19.86 5.40
C ASN A 70 -7.84 -20.49 6.77
N GLN A 71 -7.06 -20.22 7.80
CA GLN A 71 -7.29 -20.71 9.16
C GLN A 71 -8.13 -19.75 10.02
N MET A 72 -8.46 -18.55 9.52
CA MET A 72 -9.22 -17.56 10.27
C MET A 72 -10.74 -17.73 10.12
N GLU A 73 -11.50 -17.05 10.98
CA GLU A 73 -12.97 -17.08 11.04
C GLU A 73 -13.64 -16.38 9.84
N GLY A 74 -14.59 -17.03 9.16
CA GLY A 74 -15.17 -16.51 7.91
C GLY A 74 -16.03 -15.24 8.03
N GLU A 75 -16.55 -14.91 9.22
CA GLU A 75 -17.47 -13.77 9.41
C GLU A 75 -16.77 -12.40 9.55
N LYS A 76 -15.43 -12.37 9.57
CA LYS A 76 -14.63 -11.16 9.70
C LYS A 76 -14.23 -10.60 8.34
N ILE A 77 -13.99 -9.29 8.29
CA ILE A 77 -13.43 -8.61 7.12
C ILE A 77 -11.94 -8.40 7.33
N TYR A 78 -11.12 -8.94 6.44
CA TYR A 78 -9.66 -8.96 6.52
C TYR A 78 -9.04 -7.86 5.66
N GLU A 79 -8.06 -7.15 6.22
CA GLU A 79 -7.20 -6.22 5.49
C GLU A 79 -5.99 -6.96 4.94
N VAL A 80 -5.84 -7.01 3.61
CA VAL A 80 -4.73 -7.70 2.96
C VAL A 80 -4.09 -6.84 1.88
N ALA A 81 -2.77 -6.69 1.94
CA ALA A 81 -1.97 -6.14 0.86
C ALA A 81 -1.62 -7.24 -0.14
N LEU A 82 -1.80 -6.95 -1.42
CA LEU A 82 -1.48 -7.78 -2.56
C LEU A 82 -0.43 -7.04 -3.39
N SER A 83 0.77 -7.60 -3.50
CA SER A 83 1.81 -7.09 -4.40
C SER A 83 1.74 -7.84 -5.72
N PHE A 84 1.81 -7.12 -6.83
CA PHE A 84 1.70 -7.72 -8.16
C PHE A 84 3.02 -8.30 -8.67
N ASP A 85 2.92 -9.18 -9.67
CA ASP A 85 4.04 -9.82 -10.36
C ASP A 85 4.78 -8.87 -11.33
N LYS A 86 4.06 -7.89 -11.87
CA LYS A 86 4.58 -6.80 -12.69
C LYS A 86 3.79 -5.51 -12.44
N PRO A 87 4.29 -4.35 -12.91
CA PRO A 87 3.47 -3.13 -12.94
C PRO A 87 2.30 -3.30 -13.94
N TYR A 88 1.11 -2.83 -13.55
CA TYR A 88 -0.08 -2.85 -14.41
C TYR A 88 -0.67 -1.45 -14.53
N LYS A 89 -1.20 -1.09 -15.69
CA LYS A 89 -2.11 0.05 -15.80
C LYS A 89 -3.49 -0.34 -15.30
N GLN A 90 -4.28 0.66 -14.91
CA GLN A 90 -5.66 0.43 -14.47
C GLN A 90 -6.50 -0.36 -15.49
N SER A 91 -6.33 -0.08 -16.78
CA SER A 91 -7.03 -0.78 -17.88
C SER A 91 -6.64 -2.25 -18.04
N GLU A 92 -5.53 -2.69 -17.44
CA GLU A 92 -5.03 -4.07 -17.52
C GLU A 92 -5.43 -4.90 -16.29
N LEU A 93 -5.94 -4.26 -15.23
CA LEU A 93 -6.38 -4.96 -14.04
C LEU A 93 -7.71 -5.67 -14.30
N PRO A 94 -7.90 -6.91 -13.80
CA PRO A 94 -9.18 -7.60 -13.87
C PRO A 94 -10.14 -6.98 -12.85
N LEU A 95 -10.62 -5.77 -13.11
CA LEU A 95 -11.47 -4.95 -12.24
C LEU A 95 -12.92 -5.47 -12.09
N TYR A 96 -13.19 -6.71 -12.48
CA TYR A 96 -14.50 -7.30 -12.30
C TYR A 96 -14.62 -7.69 -10.83
N GLU A 97 -15.31 -6.83 -10.07
CA GLU A 97 -15.61 -6.96 -8.63
C GLU A 97 -14.40 -6.76 -7.71
N LEU A 98 -13.95 -5.52 -7.57
CA LEU A 98 -13.10 -5.14 -6.43
C LEU A 98 -13.96 -4.75 -5.22
N PRO A 99 -13.51 -5.03 -3.98
CA PRO A 99 -14.23 -4.62 -2.79
C PRO A 99 -14.31 -3.09 -2.68
N ALA A 100 -15.36 -2.60 -2.01
CA ALA A 100 -15.67 -1.17 -1.90
C ALA A 100 -14.56 -0.33 -1.25
N MET A 101 -13.69 -0.96 -0.47
CA MET A 101 -12.53 -0.34 0.17
C MET A 101 -11.29 -0.94 -0.48
N THR A 102 -10.80 -0.30 -1.54
CA THR A 102 -9.56 -0.70 -2.21
C THR A 102 -8.59 0.47 -2.20
N TRP A 103 -7.34 0.22 -1.81
CA TRP A 103 -6.25 1.19 -1.92
C TRP A 103 -5.23 0.69 -2.94
N PHE A 104 -4.99 1.44 -4.01
CA PHE A 104 -4.02 1.07 -5.04
C PHE A 104 -2.63 1.59 -4.69
N TRP A 105 -1.65 0.70 -4.65
CA TRP A 105 -0.24 1.06 -4.53
C TRP A 105 0.29 1.46 -5.91
N ILE A 106 0.78 2.70 -6.06
CA ILE A 106 1.22 3.25 -7.36
C ILE A 106 2.73 3.38 -7.45
N ASN A 107 3.26 3.31 -8.67
CA ASN A 107 4.69 3.43 -8.91
C ASN A 107 5.15 4.90 -8.83
N THR A 108 5.76 5.25 -7.70
CA THR A 108 6.38 6.56 -7.46
C THR A 108 7.89 6.48 -7.27
N TYR A 109 8.49 5.30 -7.49
CA TYR A 109 9.90 5.06 -7.20
C TYR A 109 10.80 5.54 -8.33
N THR A 110 11.97 6.05 -7.96
CA THR A 110 13.04 6.39 -8.89
C THR A 110 13.93 5.17 -9.16
N ASP A 111 14.65 5.15 -10.28
CA ASP A 111 15.63 4.11 -10.59
C ASP A 111 16.69 3.96 -9.48
N SER A 112 17.06 5.07 -8.82
CA SER A 112 18.00 5.04 -7.69
C SER A 112 17.44 4.28 -6.50
N GLN A 113 16.17 4.48 -6.16
CA GLN A 113 15.49 3.74 -5.09
C GLN A 113 15.38 2.26 -5.43
N LEU A 114 15.02 1.93 -6.68
CA LEU A 114 14.94 0.53 -7.12
C LEU A 114 16.30 -0.18 -7.07
N ASN A 115 17.37 0.51 -7.48
CA ASN A 115 18.73 -0.02 -7.37
C ASN A 115 19.15 -0.24 -5.91
N GLN A 116 18.79 0.69 -5.02
CA GLN A 116 19.02 0.53 -3.58
C GLN A 116 18.27 -0.70 -3.04
N PHE A 117 16.99 -0.85 -3.32
CA PHE A 117 16.23 -2.03 -2.90
C PHE A 117 16.86 -3.33 -3.41
N GLN A 118 17.28 -3.37 -4.67
CA GLN A 118 17.96 -4.53 -5.26
C GLN A 118 19.33 -4.83 -4.63
N GLN A 119 20.03 -3.83 -4.13
CA GLN A 119 21.27 -4.03 -3.38
C GLN A 119 20.95 -4.59 -1.99
N GLU A 120 19.98 -4.00 -1.31
CA GLU A 120 19.56 -4.42 0.02
C GLU A 120 19.03 -5.86 0.04
N THR A 121 18.29 -6.31 -0.98
CA THR A 121 17.84 -7.72 -1.05
C THR A 121 19.01 -8.71 -1.15
N LYS A 122 20.14 -8.30 -1.73
CA LYS A 122 21.35 -9.14 -1.82
C LYS A 122 22.09 -9.18 -0.51
N GLU A 123 22.30 -8.01 0.09
CA GLU A 123 23.16 -7.81 1.27
C GLU A 123 22.48 -8.26 2.57
N ASN A 124 21.16 -8.10 2.68
CA ASN A 124 20.43 -8.36 3.91
C ASN A 124 19.65 -9.66 3.88
N ASP A 125 19.18 -10.08 5.06
CA ASP A 125 18.32 -11.24 5.22
C ASP A 125 16.91 -10.99 4.66
N TRP A 126 16.27 -12.06 4.19
CA TRP A 126 14.94 -11.96 3.57
C TRP A 126 13.90 -11.39 4.54
N SER A 127 14.04 -11.65 5.84
CA SER A 127 13.09 -11.25 6.88
C SER A 127 12.97 -9.74 7.08
N SER A 128 13.88 -8.94 6.51
CA SER A 128 13.88 -7.48 6.61
C SER A 128 13.83 -6.76 5.27
N THR A 129 13.81 -7.48 4.15
CA THR A 129 13.83 -6.91 2.81
C THR A 129 12.42 -6.83 2.22
N PHE A 130 11.75 -5.70 2.42
CA PHE A 130 10.42 -5.40 1.90
C PHE A 130 10.17 -3.89 2.01
N ILE A 131 9.12 -3.40 1.34
CA ILE A 131 8.65 -2.02 1.47
C ILE A 131 7.59 -1.96 2.57
N ARG A 132 7.76 -1.03 3.52
CA ARG A 132 6.81 -0.86 4.62
C ARG A 132 5.58 -0.09 4.17
N GLU A 133 4.44 -0.33 4.83
CA GLU A 133 3.20 0.40 4.56
C GLU A 133 3.33 1.92 4.57
N ASN A 134 4.16 2.47 5.46
CA ASN A 134 4.39 3.91 5.55
C ASN A 134 5.36 4.46 4.48
N GLU A 135 5.94 3.60 3.64
CA GLU A 135 6.82 3.95 2.51
C GLU A 135 6.11 3.77 1.16
N ALA A 136 4.97 3.06 1.15
CA ALA A 136 4.15 2.87 -0.04
C ALA A 136 3.20 4.06 -0.25
N LEU A 137 3.18 4.61 -1.47
CA LEU A 137 2.28 5.69 -1.86
C LEU A 137 1.17 5.17 -2.77
N GLY A 138 -0.06 5.67 -2.58
CA GLY A 138 -1.23 5.08 -3.22
C GLY A 138 -2.49 5.93 -3.20
N LEU A 139 -3.50 5.41 -3.89
CA LEU A 139 -4.80 6.03 -4.10
C LEU A 139 -5.88 5.24 -3.37
N SER A 140 -6.70 5.92 -2.58
CA SER A 140 -7.81 5.32 -1.84
C SER A 140 -9.11 5.44 -2.64
N VAL A 141 -9.78 4.32 -2.89
CA VAL A 141 -11.10 4.27 -3.53
C VAL A 141 -12.15 3.86 -2.50
N ASN A 142 -13.20 4.68 -2.35
CA ASN A 142 -14.24 4.53 -1.32
C ASN A 142 -15.65 4.26 -1.91
N SER A 143 -15.75 3.54 -3.03
CA SER A 143 -17.03 3.26 -3.69
C SER A 143 -17.17 1.77 -4.00
N SER A 144 -18.35 1.19 -3.74
CA SER A 144 -18.72 -0.17 -4.14
C SER A 144 -18.96 -0.26 -5.65
N ILE A 145 -18.28 -1.21 -6.30
CA ILE A 145 -17.91 -1.08 -7.72
C ILE A 145 -18.93 -1.75 -8.64
N PHE A 146 -19.65 -0.94 -9.42
CA PHE A 146 -20.28 -1.36 -10.67
C PHE A 146 -19.77 -0.46 -11.79
N SER A 147 -18.77 -0.95 -12.53
CA SER A 147 -18.20 -0.41 -13.79
C SER A 147 -17.51 0.96 -13.75
N SER A 148 -16.36 1.04 -14.44
CA SER A 148 -15.51 2.22 -14.71
C SER A 148 -15.09 3.02 -13.48
N ILE A 149 -14.11 2.52 -12.71
CA ILE A 149 -13.33 3.41 -11.85
C ILE A 149 -12.68 4.47 -12.76
N GLU A 150 -12.89 5.74 -12.49
CA GLU A 150 -12.08 6.83 -13.03
C GLU A 150 -11.28 7.39 -11.86
N LEU A 151 -9.96 7.10 -11.81
CA LEU A 151 -9.09 7.51 -10.71
C LEU A 151 -8.75 9.02 -10.72
N ASP A 152 -9.40 9.81 -11.58
CA ASP A 152 -9.12 11.24 -11.77
C ASP A 152 -9.29 12.05 -10.48
N GLN A 153 -10.33 11.75 -9.69
CA GLN A 153 -10.60 12.49 -8.46
C GLN A 153 -9.62 12.07 -7.36
N GLU A 154 -9.39 10.78 -7.19
CA GLU A 154 -8.41 10.22 -6.26
C GLU A 154 -7.00 10.74 -6.57
N ASN A 155 -6.63 10.82 -7.85
CA ASN A 155 -5.34 11.36 -8.28
C ASN A 155 -5.21 12.86 -7.97
N LYS A 156 -6.26 13.66 -8.17
CA LYS A 156 -6.26 15.08 -7.77
C LYS A 156 -6.03 15.24 -6.28
N ASP A 157 -6.70 14.40 -5.48
CA ASP A 157 -6.54 14.42 -4.02
C ASP A 157 -5.14 13.98 -3.60
N PHE A 158 -4.60 12.93 -4.21
CA PHE A 158 -3.23 12.49 -4.00
C PHE A 158 -2.19 13.57 -4.35
N LEU A 159 -2.27 14.17 -5.53
CA LEU A 159 -1.36 15.25 -5.94
C LEU A 159 -1.46 16.46 -5.01
N ARG A 160 -2.67 16.81 -4.55
CA ARG A 160 -2.87 17.87 -3.56
C ARG A 160 -2.16 17.55 -2.25
N LEU A 161 -2.31 16.33 -1.73
CA LEU A 161 -1.65 15.89 -0.49
C LEU A 161 -0.13 15.97 -0.61
N LEU A 162 0.44 15.43 -1.69
CA LEU A 162 1.88 15.49 -1.95
C LEU A 162 2.39 16.93 -2.00
N LYS A 163 1.69 17.82 -2.73
CA LYS A 163 2.04 19.24 -2.87
C LYS A 163 2.05 19.98 -1.54
N THR A 164 1.11 19.65 -0.65
CA THR A 164 0.99 20.29 0.67
C THR A 164 1.83 19.63 1.75
N SER A 165 2.52 18.53 1.43
CA SER A 165 3.36 17.82 2.37
C SER A 165 4.62 18.62 2.71
N ILE A 166 5.10 18.47 3.94
CA ILE A 166 6.38 19.03 4.39
C ILE A 166 7.57 18.13 4.01
N SER A 167 7.32 16.95 3.43
CA SER A 167 8.37 16.03 3.00
C SER A 167 8.96 16.44 1.65
N ASP A 168 10.29 16.52 1.58
CA ASP A 168 11.02 16.73 0.33
C ASP A 168 10.83 15.58 -0.66
N GLU A 169 10.71 14.35 -0.16
CA GLU A 169 10.41 13.17 -0.97
C GLU A 169 9.04 13.30 -1.62
N HIS A 170 8.00 13.63 -0.85
CA HIS A 170 6.67 13.85 -1.38
C HIS A 170 6.60 15.00 -2.39
N THR A 171 7.34 16.08 -2.11
CA THR A 171 7.46 17.21 -3.05
C THR A 171 8.12 16.77 -4.36
N SER A 172 9.08 15.86 -4.30
CA SER A 172 9.76 15.30 -5.48
C SER A 172 8.87 14.34 -6.27
N VAL A 173 8.09 13.50 -5.58
CA VAL A 173 7.05 12.67 -6.21
C VAL A 173 6.01 13.55 -6.90
N TYR A 174 5.51 14.61 -6.23
CA TYR A 174 4.56 15.54 -6.83
C TYR A 174 5.08 16.14 -8.15
N LYS A 175 6.34 16.61 -8.16
CA LYS A 175 6.96 17.20 -9.37
C LYS A 175 6.99 16.21 -10.54
N THR A 176 7.15 14.92 -10.25
CA THR A 176 7.22 13.84 -11.26
C THR A 176 5.84 13.40 -11.73
N MET A 177 4.83 13.46 -10.86
CA MET A 177 3.50 12.91 -11.12
C MET A 177 2.48 13.94 -11.63
N LYS A 178 2.65 15.24 -11.34
CA LYS A 178 1.65 16.30 -11.60
C LYS A 178 1.20 16.43 -13.07
N ASP A 179 2.06 16.06 -14.02
CA ASP A 179 1.81 16.20 -15.46
C ASP A 179 1.48 14.84 -16.12
N LYS A 180 1.44 13.75 -15.36
CA LYS A 180 1.10 12.40 -15.86
C LYS A 180 -0.41 12.20 -15.88
N ASN A 181 -0.90 11.55 -16.94
CA ASN A 181 -2.27 11.04 -16.95
C ASN A 181 -2.36 9.85 -15.98
N ILE A 182 -3.42 9.81 -15.16
CA ILE A 182 -3.62 8.74 -14.19
C ILE A 182 -3.71 7.35 -14.86
N ASN A 183 -4.25 7.27 -16.08
CA ASN A 183 -4.33 6.03 -16.85
C ASN A 183 -2.96 5.50 -17.30
N ASP A 184 -1.92 6.35 -17.26
CA ASP A 184 -0.54 5.96 -17.55
C ASP A 184 0.28 5.66 -16.29
N VAL A 185 -0.31 5.86 -15.10
CA VAL A 185 0.34 5.51 -13.84
C VAL A 185 0.25 4.00 -13.63
N GLU A 186 1.41 3.41 -13.37
CA GLU A 186 1.50 2.00 -13.06
C GLU A 186 1.07 1.73 -11.61
N ILE A 187 0.31 0.66 -11.44
CA ILE A 187 -0.15 0.10 -10.18
C ILE A 187 0.71 -1.14 -9.89
N LEU A 188 1.29 -1.18 -8.70
CA LEU A 188 2.22 -2.21 -8.24
C LEU A 188 1.53 -3.24 -7.33
N GLY A 189 0.34 -2.93 -6.85
CA GLY A 189 -0.43 -3.75 -5.94
C GLY A 189 -1.69 -3.06 -5.46
N MET A 190 -2.39 -3.70 -4.54
CA MET A 190 -3.56 -3.13 -3.89
C MET A 190 -3.71 -3.63 -2.46
N VAL A 191 -4.38 -2.86 -1.61
CA VAL A 191 -4.91 -3.32 -0.32
C VAL A 191 -6.41 -3.49 -0.48
N VAL A 192 -6.89 -4.68 -0.16
CA VAL A 192 -8.30 -5.05 -0.21
C VAL A 192 -8.82 -5.37 1.17
N TYR A 193 -10.11 -5.09 1.38
CA TYR A 193 -10.86 -5.51 2.55
C TYR A 193 -12.00 -6.42 2.11
N GLY A 194 -12.00 -7.67 2.57
CA GLY A 194 -13.04 -8.64 2.20
C GLY A 194 -13.14 -9.79 3.18
N THR A 195 -14.14 -10.65 3.00
CA THR A 195 -14.22 -11.92 3.73
C THR A 195 -13.03 -12.81 3.37
N LYS A 196 -12.84 -13.87 4.16
CA LYS A 196 -11.81 -14.89 3.87
C LYS A 196 -11.92 -15.42 2.43
N GLU A 197 -13.13 -15.72 1.97
CA GLU A 197 -13.38 -16.29 0.64
C GLU A 197 -13.09 -15.28 -0.49
N GLU A 198 -13.50 -14.03 -0.30
CA GLU A 198 -13.23 -12.93 -1.25
C GLU A 198 -11.72 -12.69 -1.37
N VAL A 199 -11.04 -12.53 -0.23
CA VAL A 199 -9.59 -12.29 -0.17
C VAL A 199 -8.81 -13.47 -0.78
N ALA A 200 -9.19 -14.71 -0.47
CA ALA A 200 -8.55 -15.89 -1.06
C ALA A 200 -8.66 -15.90 -2.59
N THR A 201 -9.80 -15.47 -3.13
CA THR A 201 -10.02 -15.35 -4.58
C THR A 201 -9.07 -14.33 -5.21
N PHE A 202 -8.83 -13.19 -4.56
CA PHE A 202 -7.85 -12.22 -5.06
C PHE A 202 -6.41 -12.71 -4.96
N ILE A 203 -6.05 -13.39 -3.87
CA ILE A 203 -4.70 -13.95 -3.68
C ILE A 203 -4.38 -15.01 -4.76
N ASP A 204 -5.36 -15.79 -5.17
CA ASP A 204 -5.20 -16.85 -6.18
C ASP A 204 -5.14 -16.32 -7.61
N ASN A 205 -5.30 -15.01 -7.81
CA ASN A 205 -5.15 -14.40 -9.12
C ASN A 205 -3.66 -14.46 -9.56
N PRO A 206 -3.36 -14.93 -10.78
CA PRO A 206 -1.98 -15.02 -11.28
C PRO A 206 -1.18 -13.71 -11.28
N ILE A 207 -1.86 -12.56 -11.27
CA ILE A 207 -1.18 -11.25 -11.18
C ILE A 207 -0.58 -10.99 -9.79
N VAL A 208 -1.00 -11.73 -8.75
CA VAL A 208 -0.54 -11.53 -7.37
C VAL A 208 0.70 -12.35 -7.12
N LYS A 209 1.78 -11.67 -6.73
CA LYS A 209 3.06 -12.27 -6.38
C LYS A 209 3.21 -12.54 -4.89
N SER A 210 2.63 -11.68 -4.04
CA SER A 210 2.74 -11.75 -2.59
C SER A 210 1.48 -11.23 -1.91
N SER A 211 1.15 -11.81 -0.76
CA SER A 211 0.03 -11.43 0.09
C SER A 211 0.48 -11.21 1.53
N SER A 212 0.06 -10.09 2.14
CA SER A 212 0.38 -9.71 3.52
C SER A 212 -0.89 -9.34 4.28
N LEU A 213 -1.17 -10.06 5.37
CA LEU A 213 -2.31 -9.81 6.26
C LEU A 213 -1.95 -8.73 7.29
N GLY A 214 -2.75 -7.66 7.33
CA GLY A 214 -2.61 -6.59 8.32
C GLY A 214 -3.42 -6.88 9.57
N GLY A 215 -4.74 -6.82 9.43
CA GLY A 215 -5.68 -7.05 10.54
C GLY A 215 -7.07 -7.42 10.06
N PHE A 216 -8.04 -7.30 10.96
CA PHE A 216 -9.43 -7.61 10.64
C PHE A 216 -10.40 -6.70 11.41
N ILE A 217 -11.55 -6.48 10.81
CA ILE A 217 -12.69 -5.79 11.42
C ILE A 217 -13.65 -6.87 11.92
N GLY A 218 -13.98 -6.82 13.21
CA GLY A 218 -15.03 -7.65 13.79
C GLY A 218 -16.40 -7.00 13.63
N ASN A 219 -17.44 -7.81 13.42
CA ASN A 219 -18.82 -7.35 13.61
C ASN A 219 -19.06 -7.21 15.12
N HIS A 220 -19.42 -6.00 15.56
CA HIS A 220 -19.87 -5.72 16.92
C HIS A 220 -21.39 -5.68 16.97
#